data_AF-A0A118DVH6-F1
#
_entry.id   AF-A0A118DVH6-F1
#
_cell.length_a   1.000
_cell.length_b   1.000
_cell.length_c   1.000
_cell.angle_alpha   90.00
_cell.angle_beta   90.00
_cell.angle_gamma   90.00
#
_symmetry.space_group_name_H-M   'P 1'
#
loop_
_entity.id
_entity.type
_entity.pdbx_description
1 polymer ?
#
loop_
_entity_poly.entity_id
_entity_poly.type
_entity_poly.pdbx_seq_one_letter_code
_entity_poly.pdbx_strand_id
1 'polypeptide(L)'
;MPSRRTFLLSSSSAAALPLASTILSACNDSIAQAAPSDAELKRQMLGKLTAQLNDAANAATVEPYLMDIGFTWDLPTIPAAQINRIVAYSFGNRPNAASGNTPANGGSQSALPDPGPVNEALADAVYRIHQLKPVKVYAQWEIARFLAAKYQMTNVHSIEPVIAADGTVSYLSTDGVAAAIVALEGKAAAMGNVAVVGHRDHAKRCIQTSRARGMNAAAAAEVALPTLYDPQSGQAWTRRRDLYLVHDMYAQFGALRADLLAAAYPNG
;
A
#
# COMPACT_ATOMS: atom_id res chain seq x y z
N MET A 1 -19.31 -20.30 27.90
CA MET A 1 -18.75 -21.65 27.70
C MET A 1 -19.90 -22.66 27.79
N PRO A 2 -20.02 -23.74 26.98
CA PRO A 2 -19.36 -24.09 25.72
C PRO A 2 -20.33 -24.43 24.56
N SER A 3 -19.73 -24.43 23.37
CA SER A 3 -20.03 -25.13 22.10
C SER A 3 -20.92 -26.40 22.17
N ARG A 4 -21.76 -26.60 21.15
CA ARG A 4 -21.64 -27.72 20.18
C ARG A 4 -22.61 -27.60 19.01
N ARG A 5 -22.06 -27.41 17.80
CA ARG A 5 -22.74 -27.63 16.51
C ARG A 5 -22.91 -29.13 16.31
N THR A 6 -24.16 -29.57 16.18
CA THR A 6 -24.52 -30.92 15.75
C THR A 6 -24.37 -31.00 14.24
N PHE A 7 -23.41 -31.80 13.77
CA PHE A 7 -23.25 -32.16 12.37
C PHE A 7 -24.07 -33.43 12.12
N LEU A 8 -25.16 -33.34 11.35
CA LEU A 8 -25.94 -34.51 10.96
C LEU A 8 -25.21 -35.25 9.85
N LEU A 9 -24.70 -36.44 10.17
CA LEU A 9 -24.29 -37.45 9.22
C LEU A 9 -25.55 -38.10 8.64
N SER A 10 -25.85 -37.82 7.37
CA SER A 10 -26.82 -38.60 6.60
C SER A 10 -26.15 -39.90 6.14
N SER A 11 -26.59 -41.02 6.72
CA SER A 11 -26.12 -42.36 6.41
C SER A 11 -26.71 -42.90 5.10
N SER A 12 -25.83 -43.57 4.38
CA SER A 12 -25.95 -44.42 3.20
C SER A 12 -27.28 -45.17 3.00
N SER A 13 -27.78 -45.15 1.76
CA SER A 13 -28.56 -46.25 1.19
C SER A 13 -27.69 -46.96 0.16
N ALA A 14 -27.45 -48.24 0.43
CA ALA A 14 -26.70 -49.15 -0.42
C ALA A 14 -27.53 -49.56 -1.64
N ALA A 15 -26.92 -49.48 -2.82
CA ALA A 15 -27.33 -50.23 -4.00
C ALA A 15 -26.08 -50.84 -4.64
N ALA A 16 -26.12 -52.14 -4.90
CA ALA A 16 -25.00 -52.96 -5.33
C ALA A 16 -24.87 -53.02 -6.87
N LEU A 17 -23.64 -52.76 -7.35
CA LEU A 17 -22.92 -53.29 -8.55
C LEU A 17 -23.57 -53.17 -9.95
N PRO A 18 -22.84 -53.35 -11.08
CA PRO A 18 -21.39 -53.51 -11.29
C PRO A 18 -20.83 -52.58 -12.39
N LEU A 19 -19.71 -51.87 -12.22
CA LEU A 19 -19.02 -51.28 -13.37
C LEU A 19 -17.50 -51.31 -13.23
N ALA A 20 -16.92 -52.12 -14.13
CA ALA A 20 -15.69 -51.92 -14.88
C ALA A 20 -14.50 -51.29 -14.14
N SER A 21 -13.47 -52.10 -13.99
CA SER A 21 -12.08 -51.73 -13.77
C SER A 21 -11.62 -50.66 -14.77
N THR A 22 -11.69 -49.38 -14.39
CA THR A 22 -10.83 -48.35 -14.97
C THR A 22 -9.71 -48.08 -13.97
N ILE A 23 -8.51 -48.56 -14.31
CA ILE A 23 -7.26 -48.10 -13.74
C ILE A 23 -7.15 -46.62 -14.14
N LEU A 24 -7.72 -45.73 -13.33
CA LEU A 24 -7.40 -44.31 -13.37
C LEU A 24 -6.02 -44.19 -12.76
N SER A 25 -5.03 -44.22 -13.64
CA SER A 25 -3.70 -43.67 -13.38
C SER A 25 -3.91 -42.30 -12.75
N ALA A 26 -3.66 -42.20 -11.44
CA ALA A 26 -3.62 -40.93 -10.73
C ALA A 26 -2.38 -40.18 -11.20
N CYS A 27 -2.45 -39.64 -12.42
CA CYS A 27 -1.64 -38.52 -12.82
C CYS A 27 -2.09 -37.38 -11.93
N ASN A 28 -1.20 -37.03 -11.00
CA ASN A 28 -1.36 -36.04 -9.97
C ASN A 28 -1.32 -34.64 -10.60
N ASP A 29 -2.16 -34.39 -11.60
CA ASP A 29 -2.42 -33.07 -12.13
C ASP A 29 -3.34 -32.39 -11.13
N SER A 30 -2.72 -31.65 -10.20
CA SER A 30 -3.43 -30.58 -9.51
C SER A 30 -3.90 -29.61 -10.60
N ILE A 31 -5.12 -29.82 -11.09
CA ILE A 31 -5.80 -28.86 -11.96
C ILE A 31 -5.92 -27.62 -11.09
N ALA A 32 -5.00 -26.67 -11.26
CA ALA A 32 -5.04 -25.40 -10.59
C ALA A 32 -6.38 -24.76 -10.96
N GLN A 33 -7.33 -24.79 -10.03
CA GLN A 33 -8.64 -24.22 -10.26
C GLN A 33 -8.42 -22.74 -10.56
N ALA A 34 -8.90 -22.29 -11.71
CA ALA A 34 -8.78 -20.88 -12.11
C ALA A 34 -9.33 -20.00 -10.98
N ALA A 35 -8.63 -18.91 -10.67
CA ALA A 35 -9.07 -17.97 -9.66
C ALA A 35 -10.51 -17.51 -9.99
N PRO A 36 -11.40 -17.39 -8.99
CA PRO A 36 -12.74 -16.91 -9.23
C PRO A 36 -12.68 -15.50 -9.84
N SER A 37 -13.57 -15.22 -10.80
CA SER A 37 -13.75 -13.86 -11.30
C SER A 37 -14.21 -12.93 -10.18
N ASP A 38 -13.93 -11.63 -10.30
CA ASP A 38 -14.38 -10.62 -9.32
C ASP A 38 -15.90 -10.64 -9.12
N ALA A 39 -16.68 -10.88 -10.19
CA ALA A 39 -18.13 -11.00 -10.10
C ALA A 39 -18.56 -12.19 -9.24
N GLU A 40 -17.85 -13.31 -9.36
CA GLU A 40 -18.10 -14.52 -8.58
C GLU A 40 -17.69 -14.33 -7.12
N LEU A 41 -16.51 -13.75 -6.87
CA LEU A 41 -16.04 -13.44 -5.52
C LEU A 41 -17.00 -12.48 -4.81
N LYS A 42 -17.40 -11.38 -5.48
CA LYS A 42 -18.41 -10.44 -4.98
C LYS A 42 -19.71 -11.12 -4.59
N ARG A 43 -20.24 -11.98 -5.47
CA ARG A 43 -21.48 -12.74 -5.19
C ARG A 43 -21.34 -13.61 -3.95
N GLN A 44 -20.23 -14.33 -3.80
CA GLN A 44 -19.96 -15.15 -2.62
C GLN A 44 -19.81 -14.31 -1.35
N MET A 45 -19.10 -13.18 -1.43
CA MET A 45 -18.91 -12.25 -0.31
C MET A 45 -20.24 -11.65 0.16
N LEU A 46 -21.07 -11.15 -0.76
CA LEU A 46 -22.40 -10.63 -0.43
C LEU A 46 -23.27 -11.69 0.25
N GLY A 47 -23.31 -12.91 -0.29
CA GLY A 47 -24.08 -14.01 0.31
C GLY A 47 -23.60 -14.34 1.74
N LYS A 48 -22.27 -14.39 1.93
CA LYS A 48 -21.68 -14.67 3.25
C LYS A 48 -21.91 -13.54 4.23
N LEU A 49 -21.68 -12.28 3.83
CA LEU A 49 -21.87 -11.11 4.68
C LEU A 49 -23.33 -10.94 5.07
N THR A 50 -24.27 -11.08 4.13
CA THR A 50 -25.71 -11.02 4.42
C THR A 50 -26.09 -12.03 5.50
N ALA A 51 -25.60 -13.26 5.40
CA ALA A 51 -25.87 -14.30 6.38
C ALA A 51 -25.18 -14.06 7.74
N GLN A 52 -23.98 -13.47 7.79
CA GLN A 52 -23.28 -13.19 9.04
C GLN A 52 -23.78 -11.94 9.76
N LEU A 53 -24.12 -10.90 9.01
CA LEU A 53 -24.60 -9.62 9.54
C LEU A 53 -26.12 -9.64 9.76
N ASN A 54 -26.83 -10.61 9.16
CA ASN A 54 -28.28 -10.63 9.07
C ASN A 54 -28.84 -9.33 8.48
N ASP A 55 -28.12 -8.76 7.52
CA ASP A 55 -28.40 -7.45 6.93
C ASP A 55 -27.80 -7.36 5.52
N ALA A 56 -28.67 -7.46 4.51
CA ALA A 56 -28.27 -7.40 3.10
C ALA A 56 -27.83 -5.99 2.68
N ALA A 57 -28.41 -4.94 3.28
CA ALA A 57 -28.08 -3.56 2.92
C ALA A 57 -26.68 -3.21 3.43
N ASN A 58 -26.37 -3.54 4.69
CA ASN A 58 -25.03 -3.34 5.22
C ASN A 58 -23.99 -4.27 4.56
N ALA A 59 -24.37 -5.49 4.17
CA ALA A 59 -23.49 -6.34 3.36
C ALA A 59 -23.12 -5.69 2.02
N ALA A 60 -24.09 -5.10 1.31
CA ALA A 60 -23.88 -4.38 0.06
C ALA A 60 -23.02 -3.12 0.23
N THR A 61 -23.09 -2.46 1.39
CA THR A 61 -22.24 -1.31 1.72
C THR A 61 -20.79 -1.71 2.03
N VAL A 62 -20.57 -2.80 2.77
CA VAL A 62 -19.23 -3.20 3.24
C VAL A 62 -18.43 -3.96 2.18
N GLU A 63 -19.11 -4.72 1.30
CA GLU A 63 -18.45 -5.56 0.30
C GLU A 63 -17.49 -4.81 -0.62
N PRO A 64 -17.84 -3.63 -1.19
CA PRO A 64 -16.92 -2.89 -2.05
C PRO A 64 -15.62 -2.50 -1.35
N TYR A 65 -15.66 -2.19 -0.05
CA TYR A 65 -14.46 -1.87 0.73
C TYR A 65 -13.55 -3.08 0.91
N LEU A 66 -14.14 -4.26 1.14
CA LEU A 66 -13.37 -5.50 1.25
C LEU A 66 -12.76 -5.90 -0.09
N MET A 67 -13.48 -5.73 -1.20
CA MET A 67 -12.94 -5.96 -2.54
C MET A 67 -11.80 -5.01 -2.88
N ASP A 68 -11.98 -3.71 -2.61
CA ASP A 68 -10.96 -2.72 -2.90
C ASP A 68 -9.69 -2.96 -2.06
N ILE A 69 -9.82 -3.04 -0.73
CA ILE A 69 -8.66 -3.13 0.18
C ILE A 69 -8.03 -4.52 0.16
N GLY A 70 -8.84 -5.58 0.04
CA GLY A 70 -8.38 -6.97 0.12
C GLY A 70 -7.84 -7.52 -1.20
N PHE A 71 -8.50 -7.18 -2.32
CA PHE A 71 -8.32 -7.90 -3.59
C PHE A 71 -7.92 -7.00 -4.76
N THR A 72 -8.08 -5.68 -4.66
CA THR A 72 -7.75 -4.74 -5.74
C THR A 72 -6.42 -4.03 -5.47
N TRP A 73 -5.31 -4.59 -5.96
CA TRP A 73 -3.95 -4.08 -5.76
C TRP A 73 -3.38 -3.32 -6.96
N ASP A 74 -4.17 -3.17 -8.02
CA ASP A 74 -3.79 -2.40 -9.20
C ASP A 74 -3.67 -0.92 -8.88
N LEU A 75 -2.74 -0.27 -9.59
CA LEU A 75 -2.48 1.15 -9.45
C LEU A 75 -3.13 1.88 -10.62
N PRO A 76 -3.79 3.02 -10.39
CA PRO A 76 -4.07 3.93 -11.48
C PRO A 76 -2.73 4.41 -12.05
N THR A 77 -2.59 4.32 -13.37
CA THR A 77 -1.36 4.70 -14.08
C THR A 77 -1.58 5.89 -15.01
N ILE A 78 -0.50 6.61 -15.30
CA ILE A 78 -0.44 7.68 -16.29
C ILE A 78 0.85 7.53 -17.12
N PRO A 79 0.84 7.81 -18.43
CA PRO A 79 2.07 7.83 -19.21
C PRO A 79 3.05 8.89 -18.71
N ALA A 80 4.34 8.55 -18.64
CA ALA A 80 5.43 9.43 -18.22
C ALA A 80 5.41 10.77 -18.97
N ALA A 81 5.08 10.73 -20.26
CA ALA A 81 4.98 11.92 -21.11
C ALA A 81 3.95 12.97 -20.62
N GLN A 82 2.96 12.57 -19.81
CA GLN A 82 1.90 13.46 -19.31
C GLN A 82 2.17 14.00 -17.90
N ILE A 83 3.24 13.55 -17.23
CA ILE A 83 3.53 13.88 -15.83
C ILE A 83 4.08 15.31 -15.71
N ASN A 84 3.70 16.06 -14.69
CA ASN A 84 4.16 17.43 -14.42
C ASN A 84 5.04 17.53 -13.17
N ARG A 85 4.90 16.59 -12.22
CA ARG A 85 5.68 16.48 -10.98
C ARG A 85 5.90 15.02 -10.60
N ILE A 86 6.99 14.72 -9.91
CA ILE A 86 7.20 13.42 -9.26
C ILE A 86 7.15 13.62 -7.74
N VAL A 87 6.43 12.76 -7.04
CA VAL A 87 6.37 12.71 -5.58
C VAL A 87 6.79 11.31 -5.12
N ALA A 88 7.81 11.22 -4.28
CA ALA A 88 8.36 9.95 -3.82
C ALA A 88 8.26 9.79 -2.30
N TYR A 89 7.63 8.70 -1.87
CA TYR A 89 7.46 8.34 -0.47
C TYR A 89 8.41 7.20 -0.09
N SER A 90 9.13 7.36 1.02
CA SER A 90 10.05 6.38 1.55
C SER A 90 9.33 5.16 2.11
N PHE A 91 10.05 4.06 2.22
CA PHE A 91 9.56 2.78 2.71
C PHE A 91 10.59 2.12 3.61
N GLY A 92 10.28 2.08 4.92
CA GLY A 92 11.24 1.59 5.90
C GLY A 92 12.46 2.51 6.03
N ASN A 93 13.31 2.16 6.97
CA ASN A 93 14.59 2.82 7.22
C ASN A 93 15.50 1.83 7.94
N ARG A 94 16.80 2.09 8.03
CA ARG A 94 17.74 1.31 8.84
C ARG A 94 17.97 2.01 10.18
N PRO A 95 18.28 1.24 11.25
CA PRO A 95 18.85 1.83 12.45
C PRO A 95 20.02 2.74 12.07
N ASN A 96 20.07 3.93 12.67
CA ASN A 96 21.20 4.83 12.48
C ASN A 96 22.51 4.13 12.89
N ALA A 97 23.51 4.10 12.02
CA ALA A 97 24.74 3.36 12.25
C ALA A 97 25.55 3.85 13.47
N ALA A 98 25.46 5.15 13.79
CA ALA A 98 26.22 5.74 14.89
C ALA A 98 25.50 5.63 16.25
N SER A 99 24.17 5.78 16.26
CA SER A 99 23.36 5.87 17.49
C SER A 99 22.47 4.64 17.74
N GLY A 100 22.31 3.76 16.75
CA GLY A 100 21.35 2.65 16.78
C GLY A 100 19.88 3.09 16.71
N ASN A 101 19.61 4.39 16.57
CA ASN A 101 18.27 4.94 16.63
C ASN A 101 17.36 4.41 15.50
N THR A 102 16.15 3.99 15.84
CA THR A 102 15.12 3.51 14.90
C THR A 102 13.79 4.20 15.18
N PRO A 103 13.14 4.84 14.18
CA PRO A 103 11.75 5.23 14.30
C PRO A 103 10.87 4.00 14.13
N ALA A 104 10.59 3.35 15.26
CA ALA A 104 9.63 2.26 15.27
C ALA A 104 8.22 2.75 14.91
N ASN A 105 7.82 3.96 15.37
CA ASN A 105 6.43 4.43 15.29
C ASN A 105 6.24 5.97 15.22
N GLY A 106 7.16 6.73 14.60
CA GLY A 106 6.98 8.19 14.44
C GLY A 106 7.01 9.00 15.74
N GLY A 107 7.55 8.44 16.83
CA GLY A 107 7.82 9.19 18.05
C GLY A 107 9.05 10.09 17.94
N SER A 108 9.18 11.02 18.87
CA SER A 108 10.33 11.91 19.07
C SER A 108 11.66 11.13 19.03
N GLN A 109 12.62 11.60 18.24
CA GLN A 109 13.94 10.97 18.10
C GLN A 109 15.07 11.93 18.44
N SER A 110 16.18 11.37 18.95
CA SER A 110 17.44 12.08 19.18
C SER A 110 18.36 12.11 17.95
N ALA A 111 18.09 11.29 16.93
CA ALA A 111 18.84 11.24 15.68
C ALA A 111 17.94 10.76 14.52
N LEU A 112 18.40 10.92 13.27
CA LEU A 112 17.72 10.35 12.11
C LEU A 112 18.14 8.90 11.89
N PRO A 113 17.24 7.98 11.47
CA PRO A 113 17.66 6.68 10.97
C PRO A 113 18.53 6.82 9.72
N ASP A 114 19.05 5.71 9.20
CA ASP A 114 19.73 5.70 7.91
C ASP A 114 18.77 5.27 6.79
N PRO A 115 18.92 5.81 5.56
CA PRO A 115 18.22 5.28 4.39
C PRO A 115 18.57 3.81 4.15
N GLY A 116 17.56 2.97 3.89
CA GLY A 116 17.76 1.56 3.51
C GLY A 116 17.81 1.32 1.99
N PRO A 117 18.16 0.11 1.55
CA PRO A 117 18.23 -0.28 0.14
C PRO A 117 16.89 -0.17 -0.61
N VAL A 118 15.75 -0.27 0.09
CA VAL A 118 14.45 -0.03 -0.55
C VAL A 118 14.29 1.43 -0.96
N ASN A 119 14.78 2.38 -0.14
CA ASN A 119 14.77 3.81 -0.48
C ASN A 119 15.74 4.13 -1.63
N GLU A 120 16.84 3.39 -1.76
CA GLU A 120 17.70 3.47 -2.94
C GLU A 120 16.98 2.98 -4.20
N ALA A 121 16.32 1.82 -4.14
CA ALA A 121 15.54 1.31 -5.27
C ALA A 121 14.37 2.24 -5.66
N LEU A 122 13.80 2.96 -4.69
CA LEU A 122 12.82 4.02 -4.95
C LEU A 122 13.47 5.22 -5.64
N ALA A 123 14.67 5.62 -5.26
CA ALA A 123 15.43 6.66 -5.96
C ALA A 123 15.72 6.23 -7.42
N ASP A 124 16.08 4.98 -7.65
CA ASP A 124 16.29 4.43 -9.00
C ASP A 124 15.00 4.48 -9.84
N ALA A 125 13.83 4.25 -9.25
CA ALA A 125 12.54 4.41 -9.93
C ALA A 125 12.23 5.88 -10.25
N VAL A 126 12.44 6.80 -9.30
CA VAL A 126 12.30 8.25 -9.53
C VAL A 126 13.19 8.72 -10.67
N TYR A 127 14.47 8.33 -10.65
CA TYR A 127 15.42 8.71 -11.69
C TYR A 127 14.98 8.20 -13.06
N ARG A 128 14.53 6.94 -13.18
CA ARG A 128 14.01 6.39 -14.44
C ARG A 128 12.80 7.17 -14.98
N ILE A 129 11.86 7.56 -14.12
CA ILE A 129 10.73 8.42 -14.54
C ILE A 129 11.24 9.79 -14.99
N HIS A 130 12.18 10.38 -14.25
CA HIS A 130 12.77 11.67 -14.58
C HIS A 130 13.54 11.66 -15.92
N GLN A 131 14.18 10.54 -16.27
CA GLN A 131 14.83 10.37 -17.58
C GLN A 131 13.81 10.34 -18.73
N LEU A 132 12.61 9.79 -18.50
CA LEU A 132 11.52 9.82 -19.49
C LEU A 132 10.91 11.21 -19.62
N LYS A 133 10.80 11.94 -18.51
CA LYS A 133 10.32 13.32 -18.50
C LYS A 133 10.96 14.16 -17.38
N PRO A 134 11.88 15.07 -17.72
CA PRO A 134 12.51 15.92 -16.73
C PRO A 134 11.53 16.92 -16.11
N VAL A 135 11.06 16.63 -14.90
CA VAL A 135 10.18 17.50 -14.10
C VAL A 135 10.69 17.64 -12.67
N LYS A 136 10.17 18.63 -11.94
CA LYS A 136 10.49 18.84 -10.52
C LYS A 136 10.12 17.60 -9.69
N VAL A 137 11.04 17.19 -8.82
CA VAL A 137 10.90 16.04 -7.94
C VAL A 137 10.74 16.52 -6.50
N TYR A 138 9.73 16.00 -5.82
CA TYR A 138 9.61 16.03 -4.36
C TYR A 138 9.85 14.63 -3.84
N ALA A 139 10.76 14.47 -2.89
CA ALA A 139 11.08 13.16 -2.35
C ALA A 139 11.27 13.26 -0.84
N GLN A 140 10.78 12.27 -0.09
CA GLN A 140 11.21 12.12 1.30
C GLN A 140 12.74 12.03 1.36
N TRP A 141 13.30 12.59 2.43
CA TRP A 141 14.73 12.80 2.57
C TRP A 141 15.59 11.55 2.35
N GLU A 142 15.11 10.34 2.70
CA GLU A 142 15.85 9.11 2.46
C GLU A 142 16.12 8.88 0.97
N ILE A 143 15.10 9.11 0.15
CA ILE A 143 15.16 8.95 -1.30
C ILE A 143 15.97 10.11 -1.89
N ALA A 144 15.73 11.34 -1.42
CA ALA A 144 16.43 12.52 -1.89
C ALA A 144 17.96 12.42 -1.71
N ARG A 145 18.42 11.84 -0.59
CA ARG A 145 19.85 11.57 -0.35
C ARG A 145 20.46 10.66 -1.41
N PHE A 146 19.78 9.58 -1.80
CA PHE A 146 20.26 8.71 -2.89
C PHE A 146 20.20 9.39 -4.25
N LEU A 147 19.15 10.16 -4.55
CA LEU A 147 19.06 10.94 -5.80
C LEU A 147 20.23 11.92 -5.95
N ALA A 148 20.62 12.59 -4.87
CA ALA A 148 21.77 13.48 -4.85
C ALA A 148 23.09 12.70 -4.96
N ALA A 149 23.31 11.69 -4.11
CA ALA A 149 24.61 11.01 -4.03
C ALA A 149 24.92 10.10 -5.25
N LYS A 150 23.92 9.35 -5.73
CA LYS A 150 24.09 8.36 -6.81
C LYS A 150 23.91 8.95 -8.20
N TYR A 151 22.94 9.85 -8.35
CA TYR A 151 22.54 10.41 -9.65
C TYR A 151 22.89 11.88 -9.83
N GLN A 152 23.46 12.54 -8.80
CA GLN A 152 23.84 13.95 -8.83
C GLN A 152 22.66 14.87 -9.21
N MET A 153 21.44 14.46 -8.90
CA MET A 153 20.26 15.26 -9.19
C MET A 153 20.21 16.49 -8.27
N THR A 154 20.21 17.68 -8.87
CA THR A 154 20.15 18.95 -8.16
C THR A 154 18.75 19.55 -8.10
N ASN A 155 17.85 19.13 -8.99
CA ASN A 155 16.45 19.60 -9.05
C ASN A 155 15.50 18.70 -8.25
N VAL A 156 15.87 18.39 -7.01
CA VAL A 156 15.08 17.59 -6.06
C VAL A 156 14.80 18.45 -4.84
N HIS A 157 13.53 18.57 -4.46
CA HIS A 157 13.14 19.15 -3.19
C HIS A 157 12.98 18.04 -2.15
N SER A 158 13.88 18.02 -1.18
CA SER A 158 13.84 17.06 -0.06
C SER A 158 12.76 17.45 0.93
N ILE A 159 11.89 16.50 1.30
CA ILE A 159 10.93 16.65 2.39
C ILE A 159 11.56 16.06 3.65
N GLU A 160 12.09 16.95 4.47
CA GLU A 160 12.77 16.65 5.72
C GLU A 160 11.77 16.44 6.89
N PRO A 161 12.17 15.72 7.95
CA PRO A 161 11.39 15.65 9.18
C PRO A 161 11.38 17.00 9.89
N VAL A 162 10.40 17.19 10.77
CA VAL A 162 10.30 18.42 11.58
C VAL A 162 11.22 18.30 12.78
N ILE A 163 12.14 19.25 12.94
CA ILE A 163 13.02 19.34 14.10
C ILE A 163 12.54 20.48 14.98
N ALA A 164 12.10 20.15 16.20
CA ALA A 164 11.66 21.13 17.18
C ALA A 164 12.86 21.85 17.82
N ALA A 165 12.60 22.98 18.51
CA ALA A 165 13.64 23.82 19.10
C ALA A 165 14.47 23.10 20.18
N ASP A 166 13.91 22.07 20.82
CA ASP A 166 14.57 21.20 21.80
C ASP A 166 15.41 20.08 21.15
N GLY A 167 15.50 20.05 19.82
CA GLY A 167 16.21 19.02 19.05
C GLY A 167 15.39 17.76 18.79
N THR A 168 14.14 17.69 19.26
CA THR A 168 13.25 16.56 19.01
C THR A 168 12.93 16.46 17.52
N VAL A 169 13.20 15.28 16.94
CA VAL A 169 12.87 14.99 15.54
C VAL A 169 11.52 14.28 15.45
N SER A 170 10.60 14.86 14.67
CA SER A 170 9.30 14.28 14.32
C SER A 170 9.30 13.81 12.87
N TYR A 171 9.20 12.49 12.70
CA TYR A 171 9.18 11.86 11.39
C TYR A 171 7.79 12.00 10.73
N LEU A 172 7.75 12.40 9.46
CA LEU A 172 6.48 12.63 8.76
C LEU A 172 5.86 11.32 8.27
N SER A 173 4.55 11.19 8.45
CA SER A 173 3.74 10.16 7.78
C SER A 173 3.65 10.46 6.28
N THR A 174 3.19 9.49 5.48
CA THR A 174 2.88 9.69 4.04
C THR A 174 1.95 10.89 3.83
N ASP A 175 0.96 11.06 4.71
CA ASP A 175 0.05 12.20 4.69
C ASP A 175 0.73 13.52 5.06
N GLY A 176 1.60 13.52 6.09
CA GLY A 176 2.40 14.68 6.47
C GLY A 176 3.33 15.15 5.34
N VAL A 177 3.93 14.22 4.61
CA VAL A 177 4.75 14.51 3.42
C VAL A 177 3.90 15.10 2.30
N ALA A 178 2.74 14.50 2.01
CA ALA A 178 1.83 15.01 1.00
C ALA A 178 1.36 16.44 1.33
N ALA A 179 1.02 16.71 2.59
CA ALA A 179 0.62 18.03 3.07
C ALA A 179 1.76 19.05 2.95
N ALA A 180 2.99 18.68 3.33
CA ALA A 180 4.17 19.55 3.19
C ALA A 180 4.41 19.94 1.72
N ILE A 181 4.29 18.99 0.79
CA ILE A 181 4.45 19.25 -0.65
C ILE A 181 3.37 20.21 -1.17
N VAL A 182 2.10 20.00 -0.79
CA VAL A 182 1.01 20.91 -1.19
C VAL A 182 1.24 22.31 -0.64
N ALA A 183 1.72 22.44 0.60
CA ALA A 183 2.05 23.74 1.19
C ALA A 183 3.17 24.44 0.42
N LEU A 184 4.20 23.70 0.00
CA LEU A 184 5.32 24.23 -0.80
C LEU A 184 4.89 24.70 -2.20
N GLU A 185 3.94 24.01 -2.84
CA GLU A 185 3.37 24.41 -4.14
C GLU A 185 2.24 25.46 -3.98
N GLY A 186 1.83 25.77 -2.75
CA GLY A 186 0.70 26.63 -2.39
C GLY A 186 -0.68 26.01 -2.64
N LYS A 187 -0.83 25.17 -3.67
CA LYS A 187 -2.05 24.40 -3.95
C LYS A 187 -1.75 23.14 -4.76
N ALA A 188 -2.45 22.04 -4.45
CA ALA A 188 -2.24 20.76 -5.12
C ALA A 188 -2.52 20.81 -6.64
N ALA A 189 -3.53 21.59 -7.07
CA ALA A 189 -3.86 21.75 -8.48
C ALA A 189 -2.72 22.36 -9.33
N ALA A 190 -1.82 23.15 -8.73
CA ALA A 190 -0.67 23.73 -9.44
C ALA A 190 0.37 22.67 -9.85
N MET A 191 0.32 21.48 -9.24
CA MET A 191 1.23 20.38 -9.54
C MET A 191 0.90 19.68 -10.86
N GLY A 192 -0.29 19.90 -11.45
CA GLY A 192 -0.75 19.16 -12.63
C GLY A 192 -0.85 17.66 -12.36
N ASN A 193 -0.44 16.84 -13.33
CA ASN A 193 -0.39 15.39 -13.17
C ASN A 193 0.83 14.97 -12.34
N VAL A 194 0.61 14.22 -11.27
CA VAL A 194 1.66 13.83 -10.32
C VAL A 194 1.95 12.33 -10.47
N ALA A 195 3.21 12.01 -10.77
CA ALA A 195 3.72 10.64 -10.63
C ALA A 195 4.01 10.36 -9.17
N VAL A 196 3.34 9.38 -8.58
CA VAL A 196 3.64 8.91 -7.23
C VAL A 196 4.55 7.68 -7.31
N VAL A 197 5.65 7.74 -6.57
CA VAL A 197 6.60 6.66 -6.39
C VAL A 197 6.56 6.20 -4.94
N GLY A 198 6.35 4.91 -4.75
CA GLY A 198 6.39 4.23 -3.45
C GLY A 198 6.69 2.75 -3.68
N HIS A 199 6.91 1.99 -2.61
CA HIS A 199 7.04 0.54 -2.71
C HIS A 199 5.78 -0.06 -3.36
N ARG A 200 5.88 -1.11 -4.19
CA ARG A 200 4.76 -1.62 -5.01
C ARG A 200 3.50 -1.94 -4.22
N ASP A 201 3.66 -2.54 -3.04
CA ASP A 201 2.55 -2.86 -2.14
C ASP A 201 2.07 -1.63 -1.32
N HIS A 202 2.81 -0.52 -1.27
CA HIS A 202 2.47 0.74 -0.57
C HIS A 202 1.85 1.80 -1.51
N ALA A 203 2.17 1.70 -2.80
CA ALA A 203 1.92 2.76 -3.77
C ALA A 203 0.43 3.12 -3.93
N LYS A 204 -0.47 2.15 -3.77
CA LYS A 204 -1.92 2.40 -3.79
C LYS A 204 -2.30 3.42 -2.72
N ARG A 205 -1.88 3.19 -1.48
CA ARG A 205 -2.16 4.08 -0.36
C ARG A 205 -1.44 5.41 -0.52
N CYS A 206 -0.19 5.44 -1.00
CA CYS A 206 0.48 6.70 -1.35
C CYS A 206 -0.35 7.53 -2.32
N ILE A 207 -0.83 6.94 -3.42
CA ILE A 207 -1.66 7.62 -4.42
C ILE A 207 -2.96 8.13 -3.80
N GLN A 208 -3.66 7.30 -3.03
CA GLN A 208 -4.91 7.68 -2.36
C GLN A 208 -4.69 8.84 -1.39
N THR A 209 -3.63 8.79 -0.58
CA THR A 209 -3.25 9.88 0.33
C THR A 209 -2.91 11.18 -0.43
N SER A 210 -2.15 11.11 -1.53
CA SER A 210 -1.88 12.28 -2.36
C SER A 210 -3.17 12.88 -2.94
N ARG A 211 -4.11 12.04 -3.40
CA ARG A 211 -5.42 12.47 -3.92
C ARG A 211 -6.29 13.10 -2.84
N ALA A 212 -6.29 12.56 -1.62
CA ALA A 212 -6.99 13.15 -0.48
C ALA A 212 -6.46 14.56 -0.14
N ARG A 213 -5.20 14.84 -0.47
CA ARG A 213 -4.60 16.20 -0.40
C ARG A 213 -4.81 17.04 -1.66
N GLY A 214 -5.62 16.57 -2.62
CA GLY A 214 -6.02 17.30 -3.82
C GLY A 214 -5.09 17.15 -5.03
N MET A 215 -4.08 16.28 -4.97
CA MET A 215 -3.18 16.05 -6.11
C MET A 215 -3.84 15.17 -7.17
N ASN A 216 -3.59 15.44 -8.47
CA ASN A 216 -3.95 14.50 -9.54
C ASN A 216 -2.88 13.40 -9.64
N ALA A 217 -2.91 12.45 -8.71
CA ALA A 217 -1.86 11.45 -8.54
C ALA A 217 -2.15 10.10 -9.23
N ALA A 218 -1.12 9.51 -9.84
CA ALA A 218 -1.10 8.17 -10.41
C ALA A 218 0.34 7.61 -10.43
N ALA A 219 0.53 6.31 -10.63
CA ALA A 219 1.85 5.75 -10.91
C ALA A 219 2.26 6.01 -12.37
N ALA A 220 3.56 6.14 -12.65
CA ALA A 220 4.03 6.19 -14.04
C ALA A 220 3.90 4.80 -14.69
N ALA A 221 3.26 4.71 -15.85
CA ALA A 221 2.95 3.42 -16.50
C ALA A 221 4.21 2.64 -16.92
N GLU A 222 5.27 3.36 -17.30
CA GLU A 222 6.47 2.82 -17.94
C GLU A 222 7.52 2.32 -16.94
N VAL A 223 7.39 2.65 -15.65
CA VAL A 223 8.41 2.36 -14.65
C VAL A 223 7.85 1.47 -13.54
N ALA A 224 8.36 0.25 -13.47
CA ALA A 224 8.05 -0.68 -12.39
C ALA A 224 8.55 -0.18 -11.03
N LEU A 225 7.66 -0.22 -10.04
CA LEU A 225 7.94 0.11 -8.64
C LEU A 225 8.65 -1.05 -7.93
N PRO A 226 9.52 -0.77 -6.94
CA PRO A 226 10.27 -1.82 -6.24
C PRO A 226 9.36 -2.72 -5.40
N THR A 227 9.72 -4.00 -5.31
CA THR A 227 8.95 -5.07 -4.64
C THR A 227 9.71 -5.76 -3.52
N LEU A 228 10.99 -5.45 -3.36
CA LEU A 228 11.85 -6.05 -2.34
C LEU A 228 11.68 -5.36 -1.00
N TYR A 229 11.74 -6.15 0.06
CA TYR A 229 11.69 -5.71 1.45
C TYR A 229 13.11 -5.71 2.03
N ASP A 230 13.37 -4.85 3.02
CA ASP A 230 14.64 -4.86 3.78
C ASP A 230 14.44 -5.61 5.11
N PRO A 231 14.95 -6.85 5.26
CA PRO A 231 14.85 -7.60 6.52
C PRO A 231 15.49 -6.87 7.70
N GLN A 232 16.40 -5.93 7.44
CA GLN A 232 17.11 -5.14 8.45
C GLN A 232 16.42 -3.80 8.75
N SER A 233 15.22 -3.56 8.20
CA SER A 233 14.49 -2.32 8.45
C SER A 233 14.25 -2.10 9.96
N GLY A 234 14.48 -0.88 10.45
CA GLY A 234 14.12 -0.45 11.80
C GLY A 234 12.61 -0.50 12.06
N GLN A 235 11.81 -0.44 10.99
CA GLN A 235 10.35 -0.58 11.06
C GLN A 235 9.97 -2.04 10.81
N ALA A 236 9.58 -2.76 11.86
CA ALA A 236 9.33 -4.20 11.77
C ALA A 236 8.27 -4.59 10.72
N TRP A 237 7.26 -3.75 10.51
CA TRP A 237 6.20 -3.96 9.52
C TRP A 237 6.67 -3.79 8.06
N THR A 238 7.88 -3.27 7.79
CA THR A 238 8.48 -3.18 6.43
C THR A 238 9.57 -4.22 6.18
N ARG A 239 9.75 -5.21 7.06
CA ARG A 239 10.78 -6.25 6.90
C ARG A 239 10.40 -7.40 5.98
N ARG A 240 9.10 -7.69 5.87
CA ARG A 240 8.56 -8.82 5.11
C ARG A 240 7.18 -8.50 4.56
N ARG A 241 6.88 -9.09 3.39
CA ARG A 241 5.70 -8.77 2.59
C ARG A 241 4.38 -9.10 3.27
N ASP A 242 4.24 -10.29 3.80
CA ASP A 242 3.01 -10.75 4.46
C ASP A 242 2.63 -9.90 5.67
N LEU A 243 3.60 -9.48 6.50
CA LEU A 243 3.32 -8.54 7.60
C LEU A 243 2.93 -7.16 7.05
N TYR A 244 3.60 -6.71 5.99
CA TYR A 244 3.30 -5.42 5.40
C TYR A 244 1.91 -5.37 4.78
N LEU A 245 1.49 -6.40 4.06
CA LEU A 245 0.16 -6.45 3.44
C LEU A 245 -0.95 -6.31 4.49
N VAL A 246 -0.82 -6.99 5.63
CA VAL A 246 -1.78 -6.86 6.73
C VAL A 246 -1.74 -5.45 7.34
N HIS A 247 -0.54 -4.90 7.55
CA HIS A 247 -0.38 -3.52 8.02
C HIS A 247 -1.03 -2.52 7.07
N ASP A 248 -0.82 -2.67 5.76
CA ASP A 248 -1.33 -1.76 4.75
C ASP A 248 -2.86 -1.85 4.63
N MET A 249 -3.43 -3.05 4.63
CA MET A 249 -4.88 -3.24 4.68
C MET A 249 -5.48 -2.58 5.93
N TYR A 250 -4.86 -2.76 7.09
CA TYR A 250 -5.27 -2.09 8.33
C TYR A 250 -5.23 -0.56 8.20
N ALA A 251 -4.16 -0.01 7.63
CA ALA A 251 -4.03 1.43 7.42
C ALA A 251 -5.08 1.98 6.43
N GLN A 252 -5.37 1.25 5.35
CA GLN A 252 -6.43 1.60 4.39
C GLN A 252 -7.82 1.60 5.04
N PHE A 253 -8.14 0.58 5.85
CA PHE A 253 -9.41 0.57 6.61
C PHE A 253 -9.48 1.72 7.63
N GLY A 254 -8.36 2.04 8.28
CA GLY A 254 -8.29 3.17 9.21
C GLY A 254 -8.61 4.51 8.53
N ALA A 255 -8.03 4.75 7.35
CA ALA A 255 -8.30 5.94 6.55
C ALA A 255 -9.75 5.98 6.04
N LEU A 256 -10.23 4.88 5.45
CA LEU A 256 -11.61 4.76 5.00
C LEU A 256 -12.61 5.05 6.13
N ARG A 257 -12.38 4.49 7.32
CA ARG A 257 -13.23 4.76 8.49
C ARG A 257 -13.25 6.26 8.82
N ALA A 258 -12.10 6.92 8.81
CA ALA A 258 -12.02 8.34 9.11
C ALA A 258 -12.81 9.17 8.08
N ASP A 259 -12.68 8.84 6.79
CA ASP A 259 -13.41 9.53 5.71
C ASP A 259 -14.93 9.33 5.82
N LEU A 260 -15.37 8.10 6.09
CA LEU A 260 -16.79 7.78 6.27
C LEU A 260 -17.40 8.53 7.47
N LEU A 261 -16.65 8.63 8.58
CA LEU A 261 -17.07 9.40 9.75
C LEU A 261 -17.16 10.89 9.46
N ALA A 262 -16.15 11.47 8.80
CA ALA A 262 -16.16 12.88 8.43
C ALA A 262 -17.31 13.22 7.45
N ALA A 263 -17.63 12.31 6.53
CA ALA A 263 -18.75 12.48 5.60
C ALA A 263 -20.11 12.37 6.29
N ALA A 264 -20.27 11.43 7.23
CA ALA A 264 -21.52 11.23 7.97
C ALA A 264 -21.75 12.31 9.05
N TYR A 265 -20.67 12.77 9.70
CA TYR A 265 -20.70 13.66 10.87
C TYR A 265 -19.67 14.80 10.71
N PRO A 266 -19.92 15.77 9.79
CA PRO A 266 -18.94 16.81 9.47
C PRO A 266 -18.64 17.77 10.64
N ASN A 267 -19.47 17.80 11.68
CA ASN A 267 -19.33 18.68 12.85
C ASN A 267 -19.01 17.92 14.15
N GLY A 268 -18.71 16.62 14.09
CA GLY A 268 -18.53 15.77 15.27
C GLY A 268 -19.79 15.07 15.71
#